data_AF-A0A7S2PNX0-F1
#
_entry.id   AF-A0A7S2PNX0-F1
#
_cell.length_a   1.000
_cell.length_b   1.000
_cell.length_c   1.000
_cell.angle_alpha   90.00
_cell.angle_beta   90.00
_cell.angle_gamma   90.00
#
_symmetry.space_group_name_H-M   'P 1'
#
loop_
_entity.id
_entity.type
_entity.pdbx_description
1 polymer ?
#
loop_
_entity_poly.entity_id
_entity_poly.type
_entity_poly.pdbx_seq_one_letter_code
_entity_poly.pdbx_strand_id
1 'polypeptide(L)'
;GAYLAQDCWAVQRRYRQIDDGDGYINYEQLERLVCAEEHSLLFLWDLFSQQNELIDMKELLSVVCLFSSARLEEKGKFLLSVFDASRCSVNTGEEVAGLCTMLLVILWRCTGGPAVRVRDISKALRRDLPEIVPAYKEAADLVGASKAFTSERVIHQSDMELLLAPIRSAYERLSVARAPPGDSPP
;
A
#
# COMPACT_ATOMS: atom_id res chain seq x y z
N GLY A 1 2.88 -10.65 12.44
CA GLY A 1 2.81 -10.58 10.96
C GLY A 1 3.05 -11.96 10.40
N ALA A 2 2.39 -12.32 9.29
CA ALA A 2 2.46 -13.66 8.71
C ALA A 2 3.64 -13.86 7.74
N TYR A 3 4.44 -12.81 7.47
CA TYR A 3 5.56 -12.84 6.51
C TYR A 3 6.79 -12.16 7.09
N LEU A 4 8.00 -12.60 6.77
CA LEU A 4 9.26 -11.96 7.14
C LEU A 4 9.49 -10.67 6.31
N ALA A 5 10.25 -9.70 6.83
CA ALA A 5 10.39 -8.36 6.24
C ALA A 5 10.92 -8.33 4.79
N GLN A 6 11.62 -9.37 4.33
CA GLN A 6 12.16 -9.47 2.97
C GLN A 6 11.13 -9.91 1.92
N ASP A 7 9.92 -10.31 2.34
CA ASP A 7 8.98 -11.02 1.48
C ASP A 7 8.22 -10.10 0.52
N CYS A 8 7.91 -8.85 0.92
CA CYS A 8 7.18 -7.93 0.04
C CYS A 8 7.97 -7.62 -1.25
N TRP A 9 9.27 -7.37 -1.11
CA TRP A 9 10.17 -7.18 -2.25
C TRP A 9 10.42 -8.48 -3.02
N ALA A 10 10.39 -9.63 -2.36
CA ALA A 10 10.51 -10.92 -3.02
C ALA A 10 9.31 -11.19 -3.94
N VAL A 11 8.07 -10.97 -3.45
CA VAL A 11 6.84 -11.10 -4.25
C VAL A 11 6.89 -10.18 -5.46
N GLN A 12 7.26 -8.90 -5.28
CA GLN A 12 7.39 -7.97 -6.39
C GLN A 12 8.44 -8.42 -7.42
N ARG A 13 9.57 -8.99 -6.99
CA ARG A 13 10.59 -9.53 -7.90
C ARG A 13 10.12 -10.76 -8.66
N ARG A 14 9.41 -11.68 -8.00
CA ARG A 14 8.82 -12.87 -8.65
C ARG A 14 7.78 -12.44 -9.68
N TYR A 15 6.97 -11.44 -9.38
CA TYR A 15 5.99 -10.90 -10.33
C TYR A 15 6.65 -10.40 -11.61
N ARG A 16 7.73 -9.61 -11.51
CA ARG A 16 8.47 -9.15 -12.70
C ARG A 16 9.00 -10.27 -13.61
N GLN A 17 9.09 -11.51 -13.11
CA GLN A 17 9.52 -12.66 -13.92
C GLN A 17 8.37 -13.33 -14.67
N ILE A 18 7.12 -13.11 -14.23
CA ILE A 18 5.91 -13.74 -14.79
C ILE A 18 4.91 -12.72 -15.34
N ASP A 19 5.20 -11.43 -15.21
CA ASP A 19 4.40 -10.30 -15.66
C ASP A 19 4.28 -10.31 -17.19
N ASP A 20 3.04 -10.41 -17.69
CA ASP A 20 2.67 -10.30 -19.09
C ASP A 20 2.23 -8.87 -19.47
N GLY A 21 2.21 -7.97 -18.49
CA GLY A 21 1.96 -6.54 -18.66
C GLY A 21 0.51 -6.10 -18.50
N ASP A 22 -0.42 -7.00 -18.17
CA ASP A 22 -1.82 -6.62 -17.97
C ASP A 22 -2.12 -6.05 -16.55
N GLY A 23 -1.22 -6.31 -15.60
CA GLY A 23 -1.32 -5.83 -14.21
C GLY A 23 -2.20 -6.69 -13.30
N TYR A 24 -2.63 -7.87 -13.76
CA TYR A 24 -3.49 -8.80 -13.06
C TYR A 24 -2.80 -10.16 -12.90
N ILE A 25 -3.29 -10.94 -11.95
CA ILE A 25 -2.84 -12.33 -11.76
C ILE A 25 -4.02 -13.26 -11.54
N ASN A 26 -3.86 -14.49 -12.01
CA ASN A 26 -4.76 -15.60 -11.72
C ASN A 26 -4.32 -16.39 -10.46
N TYR A 27 -5.08 -17.41 -10.07
CA TYR A 27 -4.81 -18.20 -8.87
C TYR A 27 -3.48 -18.96 -8.94
N GLU A 28 -3.15 -19.57 -10.08
CA GLU A 28 -1.87 -20.30 -10.25
C GLU A 28 -0.65 -19.36 -10.12
N GLN A 29 -0.79 -18.12 -10.61
CA GLN A 29 0.22 -17.09 -10.43
C GLN A 29 0.31 -16.66 -8.96
N LEU A 30 -0.82 -16.53 -8.25
CA LEU A 30 -0.84 -16.22 -6.82
C LEU A 30 -0.04 -17.26 -6.01
N GLU A 31 -0.24 -18.55 -6.26
CA GLU A 31 0.49 -19.65 -5.59
C GLU A 31 2.01 -19.57 -5.82
N ARG A 32 2.43 -19.15 -7.03
CA ARG A 32 3.84 -18.97 -7.37
C ARG A 32 4.45 -17.73 -6.73
N LEU A 33 3.64 -16.71 -6.50
CA LEU A 33 4.08 -15.41 -5.99
C LEU A 33 4.18 -15.40 -4.48
N VAL A 34 3.14 -15.84 -3.79
CA VAL A 34 3.00 -15.74 -2.34
C VAL A 34 3.32 -17.07 -1.69
N CYS A 35 4.36 -17.09 -0.86
CA CYS A 35 4.69 -18.26 -0.05
C CYS A 35 3.80 -18.30 1.19
N ALA A 36 2.59 -18.84 1.05
CA ALA A 36 1.68 -19.08 2.16
C ALA A 36 1.02 -20.45 2.02
N GLU A 37 0.42 -20.93 3.11
CA GLU A 37 -0.38 -22.15 3.06
C GLU A 37 -1.61 -21.98 2.16
N GLU A 38 -2.04 -23.06 1.52
CA GLU A 38 -3.17 -23.08 0.57
C GLU A 38 -4.42 -22.41 1.16
N HIS A 39 -4.76 -22.70 2.41
CA HIS A 39 -5.92 -22.10 3.07
C HIS A 39 -5.84 -20.56 3.17
N SER A 40 -4.62 -20.01 3.31
CA SER A 40 -4.39 -18.57 3.33
C SER A 40 -4.47 -17.98 1.92
N LEU A 41 -4.01 -18.71 0.90
CA LEU A 41 -4.13 -18.30 -0.50
C LEU A 41 -5.58 -18.29 -0.97
N LEU A 42 -6.37 -19.31 -0.61
CA LEU A 42 -7.81 -19.36 -0.87
C LEU A 42 -8.54 -18.20 -0.18
N PHE A 43 -8.20 -17.90 1.07
CA PHE A 43 -8.77 -16.74 1.76
C PHE A 43 -8.45 -15.41 1.07
N LEU A 44 -7.21 -15.23 0.59
CA LEU A 44 -6.84 -14.07 -0.21
C LEU A 44 -7.62 -14.03 -1.53
N TRP A 45 -7.75 -15.18 -2.18
CA TRP A 45 -8.48 -15.31 -3.44
C TRP A 45 -9.95 -14.92 -3.28
N ASP A 46 -10.64 -15.44 -2.27
CA ASP A 46 -12.04 -15.16 -1.99
C ASP A 46 -12.31 -13.67 -1.69
N LEU A 47 -11.34 -12.96 -1.10
CA LEU A 47 -11.49 -11.55 -0.74
C LEU A 47 -11.10 -10.56 -1.85
N PHE A 48 -10.15 -10.93 -2.71
CA PHE A 48 -9.52 -9.99 -3.63
C PHE A 48 -9.73 -10.32 -5.10
N SER A 49 -10.17 -11.53 -5.45
CA SER A 49 -10.52 -11.86 -6.83
C SER A 49 -11.74 -11.04 -7.29
N GLN A 50 -11.63 -10.46 -8.48
CA GLN A 50 -12.70 -9.71 -9.12
C GLN A 50 -13.60 -10.65 -9.95
N GLN A 51 -14.63 -10.10 -10.62
CA GLN A 51 -15.61 -10.88 -11.40
C GLN A 51 -15.01 -11.80 -12.48
N ASN A 52 -13.76 -11.56 -12.90
CA ASN A 52 -13.06 -12.37 -13.90
C ASN A 52 -12.05 -13.36 -13.31
N GLU A 53 -12.12 -13.65 -12.00
CA GLU A 53 -11.16 -14.54 -11.32
C GLU A 53 -9.71 -14.04 -11.46
N LEU A 54 -9.53 -12.73 -11.27
CA LEU A 54 -8.24 -12.05 -11.34
C LEU A 54 -8.06 -11.11 -10.14
N ILE A 55 -6.82 -10.96 -9.68
CA ILE A 55 -6.43 -9.99 -8.64
C ILE A 55 -5.56 -8.91 -9.27
N ASP A 56 -5.84 -7.64 -8.96
CA ASP A 56 -4.97 -6.52 -9.34
C ASP A 56 -3.62 -6.61 -8.59
N MET A 57 -2.51 -6.49 -9.31
CA MET A 57 -1.20 -6.68 -8.72
C MET A 57 -0.85 -5.62 -7.66
N LYS A 58 -1.31 -4.37 -7.81
CA LYS A 58 -1.09 -3.34 -6.79
C LYS A 58 -1.89 -3.66 -5.54
N GLU A 59 -3.11 -4.20 -5.68
CA GLU A 59 -3.90 -4.71 -4.56
C GLU A 59 -3.17 -5.86 -3.85
N LEU A 60 -2.68 -6.87 -4.58
CA LEU A 60 -1.91 -7.97 -3.98
C LEU A 60 -0.68 -7.48 -3.23
N LEU A 61 0.17 -6.65 -3.85
CA LEU A 61 1.38 -6.13 -3.20
C LEU A 61 1.04 -5.31 -1.96
N SER A 62 -0.08 -4.58 -1.98
CA SER A 62 -0.56 -3.83 -0.82
C SER A 62 -1.01 -4.75 0.31
N VAL A 63 -1.70 -5.85 0.00
CA VAL A 63 -2.11 -6.88 0.98
C VAL A 63 -0.89 -7.54 1.61
N VAL A 64 0.05 -8.03 0.79
CA VAL A 64 1.30 -8.66 1.27
C VAL A 64 2.08 -7.69 2.15
N CYS A 65 2.20 -6.42 1.75
CA CYS A 65 2.85 -5.40 2.55
C CYS A 65 2.15 -5.13 3.88
N LEU A 66 0.83 -4.98 3.86
CA LEU A 66 0.05 -4.68 5.05
C LEU A 66 0.19 -5.79 6.11
N PHE A 67 0.15 -7.07 5.70
CA PHE A 67 0.20 -8.22 6.60
C PHE A 67 1.60 -8.77 6.90
N SER A 68 2.65 -8.21 6.28
CA SER A 68 4.02 -8.58 6.61
C SER A 68 4.47 -8.10 7.99
N SER A 69 5.57 -8.68 8.49
CA SER A 69 6.25 -8.23 9.71
C SER A 69 7.23 -7.07 9.48
N ALA A 70 7.28 -6.50 8.26
CA ALA A 70 8.14 -5.36 7.96
C ALA A 70 7.84 -4.17 8.87
N ARG A 71 8.86 -3.35 9.14
CA ARG A 71 8.67 -2.14 9.95
C ARG A 71 7.74 -1.17 9.22
N LEU A 72 7.01 -0.35 9.97
CA LEU A 72 6.06 0.63 9.38
C LEU A 72 6.73 1.52 8.32
N GLU A 73 7.97 1.93 8.57
CA GLU A 73 8.77 2.72 7.63
C GLU A 73 9.11 1.96 6.34
N GLU A 74 9.47 0.69 6.45
CA GLU A 74 9.75 -0.17 5.29
C GLU A 74 8.48 -0.43 4.47
N LYS A 75 7.34 -0.63 5.14
CA LYS A 75 6.03 -0.75 4.50
C LYS A 75 5.69 0.52 3.73
N GLY A 76 5.86 1.69 4.36
CA GLY A 76 5.62 2.98 3.71
C GLY A 76 6.49 3.19 2.47
N LYS A 77 7.80 2.92 2.58
CA LYS A 77 8.74 3.02 1.43
C LYS A 77 8.37 2.07 0.30
N PHE A 78 8.04 0.82 0.62
CA PHE A 78 7.59 -0.16 -0.36
C PHE A 78 6.31 0.31 -1.06
N LEU A 79 5.30 0.75 -0.31
CA LEU A 79 4.03 1.18 -0.89
C LEU A 79 4.17 2.43 -1.74
N LEU A 80 4.97 3.43 -1.34
CA LEU A 80 5.26 4.58 -2.21
C LEU A 80 5.84 4.12 -3.56
N SER A 81 6.72 3.11 -3.57
CA SER A 81 7.26 2.55 -4.82
C SER A 81 6.23 1.79 -5.66
N VAL A 82 5.22 1.17 -5.04
CA VAL A 82 4.12 0.47 -5.74
C VAL A 82 3.17 1.48 -6.41
N PHE A 83 2.95 2.62 -5.76
CA PHE A 83 2.06 3.68 -6.23
C PHE A 83 2.76 4.76 -7.06
N ASP A 84 4.09 4.72 -7.20
CA ASP A 84 4.86 5.58 -8.10
C ASP A 84 4.66 5.16 -9.56
N ALA A 85 3.67 5.78 -10.22
CA ALA A 85 3.35 5.46 -11.60
C ALA A 85 4.45 5.91 -12.59
N SER A 86 5.24 6.94 -12.26
CA SER A 86 6.31 7.42 -13.15
C SER A 86 7.65 6.74 -12.94
N ARG A 87 7.80 5.95 -11.86
CA ARG A 87 9.06 5.29 -11.46
C ARG A 87 10.20 6.30 -11.25
N CYS A 88 9.86 7.50 -10.76
CA CYS A 88 10.83 8.56 -10.49
C CYS A 88 11.23 8.66 -9.01
N SER A 89 10.78 7.74 -8.16
CA SER A 89 10.98 7.77 -6.70
C SER A 89 10.37 9.00 -6.00
N VAL A 90 9.46 9.70 -6.68
CA VAL A 90 8.71 10.85 -6.19
C VAL A 90 7.23 10.68 -6.53
N ASN A 91 6.38 10.88 -5.54
CA ASN A 91 4.95 10.69 -5.66
C ASN A 91 4.17 12.01 -5.73
N THR A 92 3.00 11.95 -6.37
CA THR A 92 1.99 13.01 -6.28
C THR A 92 1.11 12.81 -5.04
N GLY A 93 0.37 13.84 -4.65
CA GLY A 93 -0.65 13.72 -3.59
C GLY A 93 -1.75 12.73 -3.95
N GLU A 94 -2.10 12.62 -5.24
CA GLU A 94 -3.07 11.66 -5.75
C GLU A 94 -2.61 10.21 -5.61
N GLU A 95 -1.33 9.92 -5.90
CA GLU A 95 -0.77 8.59 -5.71
C GLU A 95 -0.76 8.19 -4.22
N VAL A 96 -0.44 9.12 -3.33
CA VAL A 96 -0.52 8.91 -1.87
C VAL A 96 -1.97 8.67 -1.43
N ALA A 97 -2.94 9.38 -2.01
CA ALA A 97 -4.35 9.13 -1.74
C ALA A 97 -4.83 7.77 -2.25
N GLY A 98 -4.34 7.33 -3.41
CA GLY A 98 -4.57 5.99 -3.94
C GLY A 98 -4.04 4.91 -2.99
N LEU A 99 -2.82 5.09 -2.47
CA LEU A 99 -2.22 4.24 -1.46
C LEU A 99 -3.09 4.15 -0.21
N CYS A 100 -3.43 5.30 0.40
CA CYS A 100 -4.25 5.33 1.62
C CYS A 100 -5.62 4.68 1.40
N THR A 101 -6.22 4.91 0.24
CA THR A 101 -7.50 4.30 -0.15
C THR A 101 -7.37 2.79 -0.24
N MET A 102 -6.36 2.27 -0.93
CA MET A 102 -6.14 0.84 -1.08
C MET A 102 -5.98 0.15 0.27
N LEU A 103 -5.14 0.70 1.16
CA LEU A 103 -4.94 0.13 2.49
C LEU A 103 -6.23 0.07 3.31
N LEU A 104 -7.03 1.15 3.28
CA LEU A 104 -8.29 1.20 4.01
C LEU A 104 -9.34 0.25 3.40
N VAL A 105 -9.37 0.09 2.07
CA VAL A 105 -10.24 -0.90 1.40
C VAL A 105 -9.86 -2.33 1.80
N ILE A 106 -8.56 -2.66 1.82
CA ILE A 106 -8.09 -3.97 2.28
C ILE A 106 -8.53 -4.22 3.72
N LEU A 107 -8.29 -3.27 4.63
CA LEU A 107 -8.72 -3.38 6.03
C LEU A 107 -10.22 -3.53 6.15
N TRP A 108 -11.00 -2.80 5.36
CA TRP A 108 -12.45 -2.90 5.31
C TRP A 108 -12.91 -4.29 4.89
N ARG A 109 -12.37 -4.86 3.80
CA ARG A 109 -12.71 -6.21 3.34
C ARG A 109 -12.37 -7.28 4.39
N CYS A 110 -11.27 -7.13 5.11
CA CYS A 110 -10.86 -8.07 6.15
C CYS A 110 -11.65 -7.93 7.47
N THR A 111 -12.25 -6.78 7.76
CA THR A 111 -12.89 -6.49 9.07
C THR A 111 -14.41 -6.31 9.01
N GLY A 112 -14.99 -6.18 7.82
CA GLY A 112 -16.43 -5.94 7.65
C GLY A 112 -16.88 -4.55 8.14
N GLY A 113 -15.96 -3.59 8.26
CA GLY A 113 -16.25 -2.25 8.75
C GLY A 113 -17.12 -1.39 7.81
N PRO A 114 -17.25 -0.08 8.06
CA PRO A 114 -17.91 0.82 7.11
C PRO A 114 -17.09 1.00 5.84
N ALA A 115 -17.76 1.09 4.70
CA ALA A 115 -17.12 1.27 3.40
C ALA A 115 -16.35 2.59 3.32
N VAL A 116 -15.16 2.52 2.75
CA VAL A 116 -14.23 3.63 2.60
C VAL A 116 -14.62 4.49 1.40
N ARG A 117 -14.69 5.81 1.58
CA ARG A 117 -15.03 6.75 0.50
C ARG A 117 -13.76 7.46 0.01
N VAL A 118 -13.35 7.15 -1.22
CA VAL A 118 -12.16 7.73 -1.87
C VAL A 118 -12.15 9.27 -1.78
N ARG A 119 -13.29 9.90 -2.03
CA ARG A 119 -13.44 11.37 -1.98
C ARG A 119 -13.10 11.95 -0.62
N ASP A 120 -13.44 11.26 0.46
CA ASP A 120 -13.20 11.73 1.82
C ASP A 120 -11.70 11.68 2.15
N ILE A 121 -11.01 10.63 1.66
CA ILE A 121 -9.55 10.49 1.78
C ILE A 121 -8.84 11.58 1.00
N SER A 122 -9.17 11.77 -0.30
CA SER A 122 -8.55 12.81 -1.11
C SER A 122 -8.76 14.20 -0.52
N LYS A 123 -9.95 14.47 0.04
CA LYS A 123 -10.26 15.75 0.69
C LYS A 123 -9.44 15.95 1.96
N ALA A 124 -9.31 14.92 2.80
CA ALA A 124 -8.48 14.98 4.01
C ALA A 124 -7.01 15.20 3.64
N LEU A 125 -6.46 14.43 2.71
CA LEU A 125 -5.06 14.57 2.29
C LEU A 125 -4.76 15.93 1.66
N ARG A 126 -5.65 16.48 0.83
CA ARG A 126 -5.45 17.84 0.27
C ARG A 126 -5.36 18.92 1.35
N ARG A 127 -6.02 18.72 2.49
CA ARG A 127 -5.96 19.62 3.65
C ARG A 127 -4.68 19.39 4.45
N ASP A 128 -4.30 18.13 4.66
CA ASP A 128 -3.26 17.76 5.63
C ASP A 128 -1.85 17.75 5.01
N LEU A 129 -1.70 17.41 3.72
CA LEU A 129 -0.39 17.32 3.04
C LEU A 129 0.45 18.61 3.09
N PRO A 130 -0.12 19.83 2.92
CA PRO A 130 0.65 21.08 3.06
C PRO A 130 1.28 21.29 4.44
N GLU A 131 0.72 20.68 5.49
CA GLU A 131 1.25 20.76 6.85
C GLU A 131 2.33 19.70 7.10
N ILE A 132 2.27 18.58 6.38
CA ILE A 132 3.16 17.42 6.57
C ILE A 132 4.39 17.51 5.68
N VAL A 133 4.25 17.93 4.42
CA VAL A 133 5.31 17.93 3.40
C VAL A 133 5.56 19.36 2.92
N PRO A 134 6.65 20.03 3.36
CA PRO A 134 6.94 21.41 2.96
C PRO A 134 7.02 21.62 1.45
N ALA A 135 7.65 20.71 0.72
CA ALA A 135 7.74 20.77 -0.75
C ALA A 135 6.36 20.71 -1.43
N TYR A 136 5.39 20.01 -0.83
CA TYR A 136 4.01 19.98 -1.32
C TYR A 136 3.32 21.33 -1.12
N LYS A 137 3.55 21.99 0.02
CA LYS A 137 3.02 23.32 0.27
C LYS A 137 3.54 24.33 -0.75
N GLU A 138 4.85 24.34 -1.01
CA GLU A 138 5.48 25.22 -2.00
C GLU A 138 4.89 24.99 -3.40
N ALA A 139 4.71 23.73 -3.81
CA ALA A 139 4.05 23.39 -5.07
C ALA A 139 2.59 23.89 -5.10
N ALA A 140 1.83 23.70 -4.02
CA ALA A 140 0.45 24.15 -3.92
C ALA A 140 0.31 25.67 -4.00
N ASP A 141 1.24 26.41 -3.40
CA ASP A 141 1.29 27.88 -3.47
C ASP A 141 1.63 28.39 -4.88
N LEU A 142 2.45 27.63 -5.64
CA LEU A 142 2.87 27.99 -7.00
C LEU A 142 1.82 27.67 -8.08
N VAL A 143 1.26 26.46 -8.07
CA VAL A 143 0.40 25.96 -9.16
C VAL A 143 -1.06 25.78 -8.75
N GLY A 144 -1.39 26.02 -7.49
CA GLY A 144 -2.70 25.80 -6.89
C GLY A 144 -2.90 24.37 -6.38
N ALA A 145 -3.62 24.23 -5.28
CA ALA A 145 -3.79 22.97 -4.55
C ALA A 145 -4.31 21.80 -5.40
N SER A 146 -5.22 22.04 -6.34
CA SER A 146 -5.77 20.95 -7.16
C SER A 146 -4.75 20.42 -8.16
N LYS A 147 -3.94 21.30 -8.77
CA LYS A 147 -2.92 20.90 -9.75
C LYS A 147 -1.71 20.29 -9.05
N ALA A 148 -1.31 20.85 -7.90
CA ALA A 148 -0.29 20.26 -7.03
C ALA A 148 -0.63 18.81 -6.66
N PHE A 149 -1.89 18.55 -6.30
CA PHE A 149 -2.32 17.21 -5.90
C PHE A 149 -2.18 16.15 -7.00
N THR A 150 -2.55 16.48 -8.24
CA THR A 150 -2.62 15.51 -9.35
C THR A 150 -1.34 15.41 -10.14
N SER A 151 -0.51 16.46 -10.18
CA SER A 151 0.55 16.59 -11.19
C SER A 151 1.93 16.87 -10.63
N GLU A 152 2.03 17.46 -9.42
CA GLU A 152 3.33 17.80 -8.85
C GLU A 152 3.89 16.61 -8.04
N ARG A 153 5.07 16.15 -8.45
CA ARG A 153 5.77 15.01 -7.86
C ARG A 153 6.80 15.49 -6.86
N VAL A 154 6.39 15.64 -5.60
CA VAL A 154 7.17 16.30 -4.55
C VAL A 154 7.24 15.52 -3.25
N ILE A 155 6.54 14.38 -3.16
CA ILE A 155 6.53 13.54 -1.97
C ILE A 155 7.58 12.45 -2.15
N HIS A 156 8.69 12.54 -1.43
CA HIS A 156 9.82 11.62 -1.57
C HIS A 156 9.83 10.56 -0.47
N GLN A 157 10.52 9.44 -0.71
CA GLN A 157 10.69 8.41 0.33
C GLN A 157 11.46 8.94 1.57
N SER A 158 12.22 10.03 1.44
CA SER A 158 12.86 10.70 2.58
C SER A 158 11.86 11.37 3.52
N ASP A 159 10.65 11.69 3.04
CA ASP A 159 9.61 12.34 3.85
C ASP A 159 8.82 11.33 4.69
N MET A 160 9.24 10.06 4.68
CA MET A 160 8.50 8.96 5.32
C MET A 160 8.26 9.19 6.81
N GLU A 161 9.23 9.75 7.54
CA GLU A 161 9.03 10.04 8.96
C GLU A 161 7.90 11.04 9.20
N LEU A 162 7.80 12.07 8.36
CA LEU A 162 6.75 13.09 8.41
C LEU A 162 5.39 12.47 8.05
N LEU A 163 5.34 11.69 6.97
CA LEU A 163 4.12 11.01 6.51
C LEU A 163 3.56 10.01 7.51
N LEU A 164 4.45 9.33 8.25
CA LEU A 164 4.05 8.31 9.23
C LEU A 164 3.71 8.89 10.60
N ALA A 165 4.18 10.09 10.93
CA ALA A 165 3.97 10.70 12.24
C ALA A 165 2.49 10.71 12.68
N PRO A 166 1.50 11.06 11.83
CA PRO A 166 0.09 11.09 12.22
C PRO A 166 -0.49 9.72 12.56
N ILE A 167 0.04 8.64 11.96
CA ILE A 167 -0.54 7.29 12.08
C ILE A 167 0.24 6.37 13.00
N ARG A 168 1.48 6.72 13.37
CA ARG A 168 2.42 5.88 14.11
C ARG A 168 1.81 5.31 15.40
N SER A 169 1.26 6.19 16.24
CA SER A 169 0.66 5.77 17.52
C SER A 169 -0.55 4.85 17.32
N ALA A 170 -1.36 5.08 16.28
CA ALA A 170 -2.48 4.19 15.98
C ALA A 170 -2.00 2.82 15.49
N TYR A 171 -1.01 2.79 14.60
CA TYR A 171 -0.44 1.57 14.04
C TYR A 171 0.20 0.69 15.13
N GLU A 172 0.98 1.27 16.05
CA GLU A 172 1.66 0.54 17.12
C GLU A 172 0.71 -0.19 18.09
N ARG A 173 -0.57 0.22 18.14
CA ARG A 173 -1.60 -0.47 18.94
C ARG A 173 -2.19 -1.69 18.25
N LEU A 174 -1.99 -1.85 16.94
CA LEU A 174 -2.57 -2.94 16.17
C LEU A 174 -1.82 -4.25 16.42
N SER A 175 -2.55 -5.37 16.35
CA SER A 175 -1.98 -6.71 16.45
C SER A 175 -0.94 -6.97 15.35
N VAL A 176 -1.15 -6.44 14.15
CA VAL A 176 -0.23 -6.58 13.01
C VAL A 176 1.12 -5.87 13.21
N ALA A 177 1.20 -4.90 14.13
CA ALA A 177 2.43 -4.19 14.45
C ALA A 177 3.32 -4.94 15.46
N ARG A 178 2.79 -6.01 16.08
CA ARG A 178 3.54 -6.84 17.02
C ARG A 178 4.37 -7.89 16.29
N ALA A 179 5.46 -8.31 16.93
CA ALA A 179 6.23 -9.47 16.47
C ALA A 179 5.29 -10.67 16.28
N PRO A 180 5.53 -11.53 15.26
CA PRO A 180 4.80 -12.78 15.15
C PRO A 180 4.88 -13.55 16.48
N PRO A 181 3.80 -14.22 16.93
CA PRO A 181 3.89 -15.19 18.01
C PRO A 181 5.01 -16.20 17.72
N GLY A 182 5.75 -16.63 18.75
CA GLY A 182 6.90 -17.54 18.60
C GLY A 182 6.58 -18.88 17.93
N ASP A 183 5.29 -19.23 17.88
CA ASP A 183 4.76 -20.49 17.37
C ASP A 183 4.32 -20.36 15.89
N SER A 184 4.53 -19.19 15.27
CA SER A 184 4.17 -18.96 13.87
C SER A 184 5.15 -19.74 12.98
N PRO A 185 4.66 -20.53 12.01
CA PRO A 185 5.53 -21.24 11.07
C PRO A 185 6.39 -20.23 10.27
N PRO A 186 7.62 -20.64 9.87
CA PRO A 186 8.58 -19.78 9.17
C PRO A 186 8.13 -19.37 7.77
#